data_AF-A0A7J5ZD91-F1
#
_entry.id   AF-A0A7J5ZD91-F1
#
_cell.length_a   1.000
_cell.length_b   1.000
_cell.length_c   1.000
_cell.angle_alpha   90.00
_cell.angle_beta   90.00
_cell.angle_gamma   90.00
#
_symmetry.space_group_name_H-M   'P 1'
#
loop_
_entity.id
_entity.type
_entity.pdbx_description
1 polymer ?
#
loop_
_entity_poly.entity_id
_entity_poly.type
_entity_poly.pdbx_seq_one_letter_code
_entity_poly.pdbx_strand_id
1 'polypeptide(L)'
;MACKICKSLSATRGNLLKEPGSFSGYYGWQQSIKYKMANYRTKLRGYGVPEVMCNALTRKRPAEQKSAKSVKKPRKAELNYFPPYPAGEDEESQEQERIQLLSEIQDEFQRITMVQLDSKFMSKLDEHSPRLLKLFHSKEAAWA
;
A
#
# COMPACT_ATOMS: atom_id res chain seq x y z
N MET A 1 4.84 -16.74 10.90
CA MET A 1 4.72 -16.15 12.25
C MET A 1 3.92 -14.84 12.17
N ALA A 2 2.88 -14.64 12.98
CA ALA A 2 2.08 -13.41 12.95
C ALA A 2 2.47 -12.47 14.12
N CYS A 3 2.76 -11.20 13.81
CA CYS A 3 2.99 -10.11 14.78
C CYS A 3 1.81 -9.97 15.76
N LYS A 4 2.06 -9.42 16.96
CA LYS A 4 1.03 -9.21 18.00
C LYS A 4 -0.15 -8.38 17.49
N ILE A 5 0.10 -7.37 16.64
CA ILE A 5 -0.96 -6.62 15.96
C ILE A 5 -1.77 -7.50 15.01
N CYS A 6 -1.12 -8.33 14.18
CA CYS A 6 -1.85 -9.19 13.25
C CYS A 6 -2.74 -10.18 14.02
N LYS A 7 -2.27 -10.74 15.13
CA LYS A 7 -3.08 -11.62 16.00
C LYS A 7 -4.23 -10.87 16.67
N SER A 8 -3.99 -9.66 17.16
CA SER A 8 -5.02 -8.80 17.75
C SER A 8 -6.08 -8.40 16.72
N LEU A 9 -5.68 -7.91 15.54
CA LEU A 9 -6.58 -7.57 14.43
C LEU A 9 -7.36 -8.80 13.90
N SER A 10 -6.74 -9.98 13.89
CA SER A 10 -7.40 -11.22 13.48
C SER A 10 -8.47 -11.67 14.49
N ALA A 11 -8.19 -11.50 15.80
CA ALA A 11 -9.16 -11.77 16.86
C ALA A 11 -10.33 -10.77 16.87
N THR A 12 -10.11 -9.54 16.37
CA THR A 12 -11.15 -8.50 16.28
C THR A 12 -11.71 -8.29 14.87
N ARG A 13 -11.76 -9.35 14.05
CA ARG A 13 -12.39 -9.35 12.71
C ARG A 13 -13.89 -8.96 12.70
N GLY A 14 -14.53 -8.79 13.85
CA GLY A 14 -15.95 -8.47 13.93
C GLY A 14 -16.31 -7.01 13.64
N ASN A 15 -15.56 -6.03 14.16
CA ASN A 15 -16.08 -4.65 14.24
C ASN A 15 -15.06 -3.49 14.07
N LEU A 16 -13.74 -3.71 14.09
CA LEU A 16 -12.73 -2.63 14.17
C LEU A 16 -12.42 -1.86 12.88
N LEU A 17 -13.21 -2.06 11.82
CA LEU A 17 -13.02 -1.30 10.58
C LEU A 17 -14.28 -0.55 10.16
N LYS A 18 -15.44 -0.73 10.80
CA LYS A 18 -16.69 -0.14 10.31
C LYS A 18 -16.73 1.38 10.56
N GLU A 19 -16.35 2.17 9.55
CA GLU A 19 -16.76 3.57 9.49
C GLU A 19 -18.30 3.64 9.40
N PRO A 20 -18.97 4.51 10.19
CA PRO A 20 -20.42 4.71 10.09
C PRO A 20 -20.82 5.06 8.65
N GLY A 21 -21.68 4.24 8.05
CA GLY A 21 -22.12 4.39 6.65
C GLY A 21 -21.37 3.54 5.62
N SER A 22 -20.36 2.76 6.00
CA SER A 22 -19.68 1.83 5.10
C SER A 22 -20.18 0.38 5.25
N PHE A 23 -20.66 -0.21 4.15
CA PHE A 23 -21.16 -1.60 4.11
C PHE A 23 -20.11 -2.63 4.55
N SER A 24 -18.82 -2.32 4.35
CA SER A 24 -17.70 -3.05 4.92
C SER A 24 -16.69 -2.05 5.47
N GLY A 25 -16.08 -2.34 6.61
CA GLY A 25 -15.12 -1.43 7.21
C GLY A 25 -13.86 -1.14 6.37
N TYR A 26 -13.61 -1.99 5.38
CA TYR A 26 -12.46 -1.91 4.49
C TYR A 26 -12.47 -0.66 3.59
N TYR A 27 -13.66 -0.22 3.14
CA TYR A 27 -13.75 0.87 2.16
C TYR A 27 -13.27 2.21 2.73
N GLY A 28 -13.63 2.52 3.98
CA GLY A 28 -13.18 3.72 4.69
C GLY A 28 -11.66 3.79 4.85
N TRP A 29 -11.06 2.69 5.30
CA TRP A 29 -9.60 2.56 5.40
C TRP A 29 -8.90 2.73 4.05
N GLN A 30 -9.44 2.11 2.98
CA GLN A 30 -8.92 2.26 1.63
C GLN A 30 -8.95 3.72 1.15
N GLN A 31 -10.06 4.45 1.39
CA GLN A 31 -10.12 5.87 1.06
C GLN A 31 -9.14 6.70 1.89
N SER A 32 -9.01 6.40 3.20
CA SER A 32 -8.07 7.09 4.08
C SER A 32 -6.62 6.97 3.61
N ILE A 33 -6.21 5.76 3.20
CA ILE A 33 -4.88 5.52 2.61
C ILE A 33 -4.73 6.31 1.31
N LYS A 34 -5.71 6.24 0.41
CA LYS A 34 -5.68 6.98 -0.86
C LYS A 34 -5.48 8.48 -0.64
N TYR A 35 -6.22 9.08 0.28
CA TYR A 35 -6.07 10.50 0.61
C TYR A 35 -4.71 10.82 1.25
N LYS A 36 -4.25 10.01 2.20
CA LYS A 36 -2.95 10.22 2.86
C LYS A 36 -1.80 10.13 1.85
N MET A 37 -1.84 9.17 0.93
CA MET A 37 -0.85 9.04 -0.14
C MET A 37 -0.93 10.18 -1.15
N ALA A 38 -2.12 10.65 -1.52
CA ALA A 38 -2.28 11.80 -2.41
C ALA A 38 -1.73 13.10 -1.78
N ASN A 39 -1.97 13.31 -0.49
CA ASN A 39 -1.42 14.44 0.27
C ASN A 39 0.10 14.37 0.36
N TYR A 40 0.65 13.20 0.69
CA TYR A 40 2.09 12.99 0.75
C TYR A 40 2.77 13.25 -0.60
N ARG A 41 2.23 12.70 -1.70
CA ARG A 41 2.72 12.97 -3.06
C ARG A 41 2.66 14.45 -3.42
N THR A 42 1.63 15.17 -2.96
CA THR A 42 1.53 16.63 -3.19
C THR A 42 2.63 17.39 -2.45
N LYS A 43 2.96 17.01 -1.21
CA LYS A 43 4.11 17.58 -0.48
C LYS A 43 5.44 17.30 -1.17
N LEU A 44 5.67 16.05 -1.58
CA LEU A 44 6.89 15.66 -2.31
C LEU A 44 7.06 16.45 -3.62
N ARG A 45 5.97 16.74 -4.34
CA ARG A 45 6.02 17.63 -5.52
C ARG A 45 6.44 19.05 -5.16
N GLY A 46 5.93 19.58 -4.04
CA GLY A 46 6.35 20.90 -3.53
C GLY A 46 7.85 20.97 -3.19
N TYR A 47 8.43 19.85 -2.76
CA TYR A 47 9.87 19.75 -2.46
C TYR A 47 10.76 19.48 -3.68
N GLY A 48 10.19 19.36 -4.88
CA GLY A 48 11.01 19.16 -6.07
C GLY A 48 11.43 17.71 -6.36
N VAL A 49 10.90 16.73 -5.63
CA VAL A 49 11.35 15.32 -5.68
C VAL A 49 11.13 14.73 -7.08
N PRO A 50 12.19 14.27 -7.79
CA PRO A 50 12.12 13.89 -9.19
C PRO A 50 11.09 12.84 -9.56
N GLU A 51 10.97 11.81 -8.72
CA GLU A 51 10.15 10.62 -8.91
C GLU A 51 8.65 10.97 -8.94
N VAL A 52 8.25 12.04 -8.26
CA VAL A 52 6.84 12.48 -8.22
C VAL A 52 6.56 13.65 -9.16
N MET A 53 7.59 14.25 -9.74
CA MET A 53 7.50 15.39 -10.66
C MET A 53 7.58 15.00 -12.13
N CYS A 54 7.81 13.73 -12.47
CA CYS A 54 7.91 13.25 -13.86
C CYS A 54 6.78 13.74 -14.78
N ASN A 55 5.57 13.91 -14.23
CA ASN A 55 4.39 14.38 -14.96
C ASN A 55 4.08 15.87 -14.77
N ALA A 56 4.89 16.61 -14.02
CA ALA A 56 4.70 18.04 -13.80
C ALA A 56 4.90 18.79 -15.11
N LEU A 57 3.98 19.71 -15.43
CA LEU A 57 4.05 20.51 -16.66
C LEU A 57 5.38 21.25 -16.77
N THR A 58 5.96 21.68 -15.65
CA THR A 58 7.25 22.36 -15.56
C THR A 58 8.45 21.50 -15.99
N ARG A 59 8.31 20.17 -16.02
CA ARG A 59 9.35 19.23 -16.49
C ARG A 59 9.11 18.71 -17.90
N LYS A 60 7.99 19.05 -18.52
CA LYS A 60 7.75 18.71 -19.92
C LYS A 60 8.50 19.68 -20.84
N ARG A 61 8.85 19.21 -22.04
CA ARG A 61 9.42 20.08 -23.08
C ARG A 61 8.43 21.21 -23.39
N PRO A 62 8.88 22.42 -23.77
CA PRO A 62 7.99 23.55 -24.04
C PRO A 62 6.83 23.23 -25.01
N ALA A 63 7.09 22.42 -26.04
CA ALA A 63 6.07 21.98 -27.00
C ALA A 63 5.00 21.03 -26.40
N GLU A 64 5.31 20.37 -25.28
CA GLU A 64 4.51 19.34 -24.61
C GLU A 64 3.91 19.81 -23.29
N GLN A 65 4.13 21.08 -22.92
CA GLN A 65 3.66 21.71 -21.70
C GLN A 65 2.16 22.04 -21.77
N LYS A 66 1.34 21.02 -22.06
CA LYS A 66 -0.11 21.10 -22.13
C LYS A 66 -0.71 20.19 -21.07
N SER A 67 -1.75 20.69 -20.39
CA SER A 67 -2.55 19.83 -19.50
C SER A 67 -3.12 18.67 -20.32
N ALA A 68 -3.19 17.49 -19.72
CA ALA A 68 -3.74 16.31 -20.38
C ALA A 68 -5.26 16.49 -20.52
N LYS A 69 -5.67 17.17 -21.59
CA LYS A 69 -7.09 17.38 -21.94
C LYS A 69 -7.59 16.12 -22.63
N SER A 70 -8.78 15.66 -22.23
CA SER A 70 -9.48 14.54 -22.89
C SER A 70 -8.76 13.19 -22.86
N VAL A 71 -7.86 12.95 -21.90
CA VAL A 71 -7.44 11.57 -21.60
C VAL A 71 -8.69 10.82 -21.17
N LYS A 72 -9.13 9.87 -22.00
CA LYS A 72 -10.23 8.95 -21.64
C LYS A 72 -9.85 8.33 -20.31
N LYS A 73 -10.58 8.68 -19.26
CA LYS A 73 -10.42 8.02 -17.98
C LYS A 73 -10.88 6.58 -18.18
N PRO A 74 -10.11 5.59 -17.72
CA PRO A 74 -10.57 4.22 -17.74
C PRO A 74 -11.92 4.15 -17.05
N ARG A 75 -12.88 3.44 -17.65
CA ARG A 75 -14.18 3.22 -16.98
C ARG A 75 -13.91 2.52 -15.65
N LYS A 76 -14.74 2.75 -14.63
CA LYS A 76 -14.53 2.19 -13.27
C LYS A 76 -14.31 0.66 -13.25
N ALA A 77 -14.85 -0.05 -14.24
CA ALA A 77 -14.63 -1.50 -14.44
C ALA A 77 -13.27 -1.86 -15.06
N GLU A 78 -12.67 -0.97 -15.86
CA GLU A 78 -11.32 -1.15 -16.46
C GLU A 78 -10.21 -1.06 -15.39
N LEU A 79 -10.49 -0.48 -14.22
CA LEU A 79 -9.58 -0.52 -13.06
C LEU A 79 -9.46 -1.90 -12.42
N ASN A 80 -10.45 -2.79 -12.63
CA ASN A 80 -10.45 -4.16 -12.12
C ASN A 80 -10.03 -5.18 -13.19
N TYR A 81 -9.47 -4.72 -14.31
CA TYR A 81 -8.99 -5.64 -15.33
C TYR A 81 -7.78 -6.39 -14.78
N PHE A 82 -7.97 -7.68 -14.51
CA PHE A 82 -6.89 -8.62 -14.25
C PHE A 82 -6.52 -9.28 -15.59
N PRO A 83 -5.30 -9.07 -16.10
CA PRO A 83 -4.88 -9.73 -17.32
C PRO A 83 -4.91 -11.25 -17.12
N PRO A 84 -5.34 -12.04 -18.12
CA PRO A 84 -5.22 -13.49 -18.05
C PRO A 84 -3.73 -13.86 -17.96
N TYR A 85 -3.45 -14.98 -17.30
CA TYR A 85 -2.09 -15.53 -17.27
C TYR A 85 -1.59 -15.77 -18.70
N PRO A 86 -0.29 -15.55 -18.97
CA PRO A 86 0.27 -15.78 -20.29
C PRO A 86 0.19 -17.26 -20.66
N ALA A 87 0.35 -17.55 -21.96
CA ALA A 87 0.18 -18.91 -22.47
C ALA A 87 1.19 -19.87 -21.84
N GLY A 88 0.68 -20.90 -21.15
CA GLY A 88 1.49 -21.90 -20.46
C GLY A 88 1.73 -21.61 -18.97
N GLU A 89 1.27 -20.46 -18.47
CA GLU A 89 1.27 -20.15 -17.05
C GLU A 89 -0.15 -20.27 -16.48
N ASP A 90 -0.22 -20.82 -15.29
CA ASP A 90 -1.42 -20.92 -14.47
C ASP A 90 -1.18 -20.30 -13.08
N GLU A 91 -2.23 -20.30 -12.26
CA GLU A 91 -2.16 -19.75 -10.90
C GLU A 91 -1.06 -20.40 -10.05
N GLU A 92 -0.82 -21.71 -10.22
CA GLU A 92 0.19 -22.45 -9.47
C GLU A 92 1.60 -22.03 -9.86
N SER A 93 1.89 -21.93 -11.16
CA SER A 93 3.18 -21.46 -11.67
C SER A 93 3.51 -20.04 -11.20
N GLN A 94 2.52 -19.15 -11.18
CA GLN A 94 2.66 -17.76 -10.72
C GLN A 94 2.86 -17.67 -9.20
N GLU A 95 2.17 -18.51 -8.43
CA GLU A 95 2.38 -18.60 -6.98
C GLU A 95 3.78 -19.14 -6.65
N GLN A 96 4.29 -20.08 -7.44
CA GLN A 96 5.65 -20.59 -7.29
C GLN A 96 6.70 -19.51 -7.58
N GLU A 97 6.51 -18.72 -8.64
CA GLU A 97 7.37 -17.57 -8.95
C GLU A 97 7.35 -16.54 -7.80
N ARG A 98 6.17 -16.24 -7.25
CA ARG A 98 6.02 -15.35 -6.09
C ARG A 98 6.81 -15.86 -4.89
N ILE A 99 6.75 -17.15 -4.59
CA ILE A 99 7.49 -17.77 -3.49
C ILE A 99 9.00 -17.67 -3.72
N GLN A 100 9.46 -17.93 -4.95
CA GLN A 100 10.88 -17.82 -5.29
C GLN A 100 11.41 -16.40 -5.10
N LEU A 101 10.70 -15.39 -5.63
CA LEU A 101 11.07 -13.98 -5.47
C LEU A 101 11.13 -13.56 -4.00
N LEU A 102 10.20 -14.05 -3.17
CA LEU A 102 10.25 -13.79 -1.73
C LEU A 102 11.48 -14.40 -1.06
N SER A 103 11.84 -15.63 -1.43
CA SER A 103 13.05 -16.29 -0.91
C SER A 103 14.30 -15.49 -1.29
N GLU A 104 14.42 -15.08 -2.55
CA GLU A 104 15.55 -14.28 -3.03
C GLU A 104 15.70 -12.98 -2.25
N ILE A 105 14.60 -12.27 -1.98
CA ILE A 105 14.62 -11.04 -1.16
C ILE A 105 15.10 -11.33 0.27
N GLN A 106 14.62 -12.44 0.87
CA GLN A 106 15.02 -12.83 2.22
C GLN A 106 16.51 -13.15 2.29
N ASP A 107 17.02 -13.93 1.33
CA ASP A 107 18.42 -14.33 1.23
C ASP A 107 19.34 -13.12 0.99
N GLU A 108 18.95 -12.23 0.08
CA GLU A 108 19.65 -10.98 -0.19
C GLU A 108 19.74 -10.08 1.05
N PHE A 109 18.62 -9.90 1.73
CA PHE A 109 18.58 -9.11 2.96
C PHE A 109 19.46 -9.72 4.05
N GLN A 110 19.41 -11.04 4.23
CA GLN A 110 20.25 -11.73 5.19
C GLN A 110 21.73 -11.62 4.81
N ARG A 111 22.08 -11.73 3.54
CA ARG A 111 23.47 -11.58 3.08
C ARG A 111 24.02 -10.18 3.38
N ILE A 112 23.24 -9.13 3.13
CA ILE A 112 23.67 -7.74 3.32
C ILE A 112 23.70 -7.35 4.80
N THR A 113 22.69 -7.74 5.56
CA THR A 113 22.49 -7.25 6.94
C THR A 113 22.91 -8.23 8.03
N MET A 114 23.16 -9.49 7.67
CA MET A 114 23.36 -10.62 8.58
C MET A 114 22.17 -10.91 9.51
N VAL A 115 20.98 -10.39 9.19
CA VAL A 115 19.76 -10.55 9.99
C VAL A 115 18.65 -11.14 9.14
N GLN A 116 17.83 -12.00 9.75
CA GLN A 116 16.62 -12.54 9.13
C GLN A 116 15.55 -11.44 8.93
N LEU A 117 15.18 -11.18 7.67
CA LEU A 117 14.24 -10.11 7.30
C LEU A 117 12.91 -10.22 8.06
N ASP A 118 12.26 -11.38 8.01
CA ASP A 118 10.96 -11.60 8.61
C ASP A 118 10.99 -11.37 10.13
N SER A 119 12.00 -11.94 10.80
CA SER A 119 12.17 -11.77 12.25
C SER A 119 12.40 -10.30 12.62
N LYS A 120 13.28 -9.62 11.87
CA LYS A 120 13.57 -8.20 12.09
C LYS A 120 12.36 -7.33 11.87
N PHE A 121 11.65 -7.54 10.76
CA PHE A 121 10.44 -6.82 10.43
C PHE A 121 9.36 -7.02 11.48
N MET A 122 9.09 -8.27 11.88
CA MET A 122 8.09 -8.59 12.90
C MET A 122 8.46 -7.99 14.27
N SER A 123 9.73 -8.04 14.67
CA SER A 123 10.18 -7.42 15.93
C SER A 123 9.99 -5.91 15.92
N LYS A 124 10.27 -5.24 14.80
CA LYS A 124 10.07 -3.79 14.64
C LYS A 124 8.60 -3.41 14.60
N LEU A 125 7.76 -4.23 13.99
CA LEU A 125 6.31 -4.06 14.08
C LEU A 125 5.84 -4.18 15.52
N ASP A 126 6.24 -5.22 16.25
CA ASP A 126 5.88 -5.41 17.66
C ASP A 126 6.35 -4.23 18.53
N GLU A 127 7.56 -3.71 18.30
CA GLU A 127 8.12 -2.53 19.00
C GLU A 127 7.25 -1.29 18.81
N HIS A 128 6.79 -1.02 17.58
CA HIS A 128 5.98 0.15 17.27
C HIS A 128 4.48 -0.06 17.48
N SER A 129 4.06 -1.30 17.73
CA SER A 129 2.66 -1.70 17.84
C SER A 129 1.86 -0.89 18.88
N PRO A 130 2.35 -0.69 20.12
CA PRO A 130 1.59 0.02 21.15
C PRO A 130 1.26 1.48 20.77
N ARG A 131 2.21 2.16 20.10
CA ARG A 131 2.00 3.54 19.64
C ARG A 131 0.96 3.62 18.54
N LEU A 132 0.98 2.66 17.61
CA LEU A 132 -0.04 2.55 16.56
C LEU A 132 -1.41 2.34 17.19
N LEU A 133 -1.57 1.35 18.08
CA LEU A 133 -2.84 1.07 18.76
C LEU A 133 -3.37 2.28 19.54
N LYS A 134 -2.48 3.00 20.26
CA LYS A 134 -2.85 4.24 20.96
C LYS A 134 -3.39 5.31 20.01
N LEU A 135 -2.74 5.51 18.86
CA LEU A 135 -3.21 6.46 17.84
C LEU A 135 -4.57 6.06 17.27
N PHE A 136 -4.77 4.77 17.02
CA PHE A 136 -6.05 4.25 16.52
C PHE A 136 -7.19 4.49 17.53
N HIS A 137 -7.01 4.12 18.80
CA HIS A 137 -8.04 4.36 19.82
C HIS A 137 -8.31 5.85 20.05
N SER A 138 -7.27 6.70 20.03
CA SER A 138 -7.44 8.16 20.15
C SER A 138 -8.21 8.76 18.98
N LYS A 139 -8.17 8.11 17.81
CA LYS A 139 -8.94 8.53 16.64
C LYS A 139 -10.38 8.06 16.76
N GLU A 140 -10.68 6.86 17.24
CA GLU A 140 -12.09 6.44 17.45
C GLU A 140 -12.84 7.34 18.43
N ALA A 141 -12.18 7.80 19.51
CA ALA A 141 -12.76 8.76 20.44
C ALA A 141 -13.04 10.15 19.84
N ALA A 142 -12.50 10.46 18.65
CA ALA A 142 -12.74 11.72 17.93
C ALA A 142 -13.85 11.61 16.86
N TRP A 143 -14.39 10.41 16.63
CA TRP A 143 -15.45 10.13 15.65
C TRP A 143 -16.71 9.55 16.32
N ALA A 144 -16.73 9.48 17.66
CA ALA A 144 -17.88 9.26 18.52
C ALA A 144 -18.36 10.61 19.07
#